data_AF-A0A7X1GMV4-F1
#
_entry.id   AF-A0A7X1GMV4-F1
#
_cell.length_a   1.000
_cell.length_b   1.000
_cell.length_c   1.000
_cell.angle_alpha   90.00
_cell.angle_beta   90.00
_cell.angle_gamma   90.00
#
_symmetry.space_group_name_H-M   'P 1'
#
loop_
_entity.id
_entity.type
_entity.pdbx_description
1 polymer ?
#
loop_
_entity_poly.entity_id
_entity_poly.type
_entity_poly.pdbx_seq_one_letter_code
_entity_poly.pdbx_strand_id
1 'polypeptide(L)'
;MLRNDEKEIPQLKKLKPKVSIEKILQTVSDELGCSKDARKTKIGLAIYLARDLSGTTCSKLGDLFGGISGVAITAGYNKIAGEIAENKRLKRKVAKIRARIVNI
;
A
#
# COMPACT_ATOMS: atom_id res chain seq x y z
N MET A 1 -9.86 2.45 30.31
CA MET A 1 -10.15 1.88 28.96
C MET A 1 -8.81 1.57 28.29
N LEU A 2 -8.36 0.33 28.38
CA LEU A 2 -7.11 -0.15 27.77
C LEU A 2 -7.34 -0.29 26.26
N ARG A 3 -6.77 0.62 25.45
CA ARG A 3 -6.61 0.41 24.02
C ARG A 3 -5.31 -0.35 23.84
N ASN A 4 -5.42 -1.66 23.65
CA ASN A 4 -4.30 -2.54 23.39
C ASN A 4 -3.74 -2.24 21.99
N ASP A 5 -2.78 -1.33 21.94
CA ASP A 5 -1.98 -0.99 20.75
C ASP A 5 -0.84 -1.99 20.51
N GLU A 6 -1.03 -3.26 20.88
CA GLU A 6 -0.03 -4.31 20.73
C GLU A 6 -0.55 -5.45 19.86
N LYS A 7 -0.59 -5.23 18.55
CA LYS A 7 -0.53 -6.30 17.56
C LYS A 7 0.39 -5.89 16.42
N GLU A 8 1.65 -5.64 16.75
CA GLU A 8 2.72 -5.67 15.75
C GLU A 8 2.82 -7.10 15.18
N ILE A 9 2.44 -7.25 13.92
CA ILE A 9 2.51 -8.54 13.22
C ILE A 9 4.01 -8.88 13.06
N PRO A 10 4.53 -9.99 13.62
CA PRO A 10 5.97 -10.25 13.78
C PRO A 10 6.80 -10.43 12.49
N GLN A 11 6.16 -10.30 11.33
CA GLN A 11 6.66 -10.83 10.05
C GLN A 11 7.40 -9.77 9.22
N LEU A 12 7.41 -8.51 9.67
CA LEU A 12 8.01 -7.36 8.96
C LEU A 12 9.55 -7.27 9.08
N LYS A 13 10.21 -8.22 9.74
CA LYS A 13 11.66 -8.16 10.06
C LYS A 13 12.61 -8.55 8.92
N LYS A 14 12.12 -8.88 7.71
CA LYS A 14 13.00 -9.21 6.59
C LYS A 14 12.43 -8.68 5.28
N LEU A 15 12.88 -7.50 4.81
CA LEU A 15 13.15 -7.29 3.39
C LEU A 15 13.91 -5.98 3.11
N LYS A 16 15.03 -6.11 2.38
CA LYS A 16 15.69 -5.06 1.57
C LYS A 16 14.83 -4.80 0.30
N PRO A 17 15.02 -3.72 -0.50
CA PRO A 17 15.66 -2.42 -0.31
C PRO A 17 14.61 -1.27 -0.19
N LYS A 18 15.05 -0.06 0.20
CA LYS A 18 14.23 1.17 0.34
C LYS A 18 13.63 1.61 -1.02
N VAL A 19 12.50 1.04 -1.43
CA VAL A 19 11.69 1.64 -2.51
C VAL A 19 11.03 2.90 -1.95
N SER A 20 11.26 4.06 -2.57
CA SER A 20 10.63 5.32 -2.17
C SER A 20 9.12 5.30 -2.46
N ILE A 21 8.32 5.85 -1.54
CA ILE A 21 6.86 5.91 -1.68
C ILE A 21 6.44 6.73 -2.89
N GLU A 22 7.20 7.76 -3.24
CA GLU A 22 7.02 8.52 -4.47
C GLU A 22 7.09 7.62 -5.72
N LYS A 23 8.01 6.67 -5.76
CA LYS A 23 8.15 5.72 -6.87
C LYS A 23 6.98 4.74 -6.93
N ILE A 24 6.46 4.33 -5.78
CA ILE A 24 5.24 3.52 -5.69
C ILE A 24 4.05 4.32 -6.25
N LEU A 25 3.88 5.57 -5.82
CA LEU A 25 2.81 6.45 -6.28
C LEU A 25 2.89 6.72 -7.80
N GLN A 26 4.09 6.93 -8.32
CA GLN A 26 4.32 7.12 -9.75
C GLN A 26 3.95 5.87 -10.54
N THR A 27 4.48 4.70 -10.16
CA THR A 27 4.22 3.43 -10.85
C THR A 27 2.73 3.05 -10.83
N VAL A 28 2.06 3.30 -9.70
CA VAL A 28 0.61 3.09 -9.55
C VAL A 28 -0.18 4.08 -10.43
N SER A 29 0.30 5.33 -10.54
CA SER A 29 -0.33 6.34 -11.39
C SER A 29 -0.20 6.00 -12.88
N ASP A 30 0.95 5.50 -13.32
CA ASP A 30 1.21 5.08 -14.70
C ASP A 30 0.32 3.91 -15.12
N GLU A 31 0.01 2.98 -14.20
CA GLU A 31 -0.82 1.79 -14.49
C GLU A 31 -2.33 2.03 -14.36
N LEU A 32 -2.77 3.03 -13.61
CA LEU A 32 -4.19 3.35 -13.42
C LEU A 32 -4.70 4.51 -14.30
N GLY A 33 -3.80 5.32 -14.89
CA GLY A 33 -4.18 6.47 -15.71
C GLY A 33 -4.83 7.61 -14.92
N CYS A 34 -5.11 8.76 -15.54
CA CYS A 34 -5.47 10.00 -14.83
C CYS A 34 -7.00 10.28 -14.72
N SER A 35 -7.80 9.26 -14.37
CA SER A 35 -9.23 9.49 -14.09
C SER A 35 -9.46 9.93 -12.64
N LYS A 36 -10.44 10.82 -12.39
CA LYS A 36 -10.81 11.29 -11.04
C LYS A 36 -11.29 10.13 -10.16
N ASP A 37 -12.00 9.16 -10.72
CA ASP A 37 -12.44 7.94 -10.02
C ASP A 37 -11.27 7.05 -9.61
N ALA A 38 -10.17 7.10 -10.38
CA ALA A 38 -8.97 6.34 -10.08
C ALA A 38 -8.18 6.92 -8.89
N ARG A 39 -8.43 8.16 -8.44
CA ARG A 39 -7.62 8.79 -7.38
C ARG A 39 -7.70 8.05 -6.04
N LYS A 40 -8.90 7.65 -5.63
CA LYS A 40 -9.11 6.89 -4.37
C LYS A 40 -8.51 5.49 -4.47
N THR A 41 -8.71 4.82 -5.61
CA THR A 41 -8.13 3.49 -5.87
C THR A 41 -6.61 3.53 -5.95
N LYS A 42 -6.02 4.57 -6.55
CA LYS A 42 -4.56 4.79 -6.60
C LYS A 42 -3.96 4.93 -5.22
N ILE A 43 -4.55 5.78 -4.36
CA ILE A 43 -4.07 5.96 -2.99
C ILE A 43 -4.18 4.65 -2.22
N GLY A 44 -5.31 3.94 -2.35
CA GLY A 44 -5.47 2.61 -1.75
C GLY A 44 -4.41 1.62 -2.23
N LEU A 45 -4.17 1.53 -3.54
CA LEU A 45 -3.18 0.62 -4.11
C LEU A 45 -1.76 0.97 -3.66
N ALA A 46 -1.43 2.25 -3.61
CA ALA A 46 -0.15 2.74 -3.14
C ALA A 46 0.05 2.43 -1.65
N ILE A 47 -0.97 2.57 -0.82
CA ILE A 47 -0.96 2.16 0.59
C ILE A 47 -0.76 0.64 0.71
N TYR A 48 -1.49 -0.14 -0.09
CA TYR A 48 -1.38 -1.59 -0.10
C TYR A 48 0.04 -2.04 -0.44
N LEU A 49 0.59 -1.53 -1.54
CA LEU A 49 1.95 -1.84 -2.01
C LEU A 49 3.02 -1.30 -1.07
N ALA A 50 2.86 -0.09 -0.54
CA ALA A 50 3.81 0.48 0.42
C ALA A 50 3.85 -0.37 1.69
N ARG A 51 2.71 -0.84 2.20
CA ARG A 51 2.67 -1.74 3.36
C ARG A 51 3.27 -3.11 3.07
N ASP A 52 3.00 -3.67 1.89
CA ASP A 52 3.51 -5.00 1.48
C ASP A 52 5.02 -4.98 1.16
N LEU A 53 5.56 -3.85 0.68
CA LEU A 53 6.94 -3.75 0.19
C LEU A 53 7.90 -3.00 1.13
N SER A 54 7.45 -2.03 1.92
CA SER A 54 8.35 -1.17 2.71
C SER A 54 8.72 -1.73 4.08
N GLY A 55 7.93 -2.66 4.62
CA GLY A 55 8.13 -3.16 5.98
C GLY A 55 7.91 -2.12 7.09
N THR A 56 7.39 -0.93 6.77
CA THR A 56 7.24 0.19 7.72
C THR A 56 5.92 0.17 8.49
N THR A 57 5.90 0.83 9.66
CA THR A 57 4.70 0.94 10.49
C THR A 57 3.64 1.81 9.82
N CYS A 58 2.37 1.57 10.14
CA CYS A 58 1.25 2.33 9.56
C CYS A 58 1.33 3.82 9.87
N SER A 59 1.86 4.19 11.05
CA SER A 59 2.07 5.58 11.45
C SER A 59 3.13 6.25 10.57
N LYS A 60 4.28 5.59 10.34
CA LYS A 60 5.32 6.10 9.44
C LYS A 60 4.86 6.19 7.99
N LEU A 61 4.08 5.22 7.51
CA LEU A 61 3.43 5.32 6.21
C LEU A 61 2.50 6.52 6.17
N GLY A 62 1.71 6.73 7.23
CA GLY A 62 0.85 7.89 7.41
C GLY A 62 1.55 9.22 7.17
N ASP A 63 2.69 9.42 7.83
CA ASP A 63 3.54 10.61 7.67
C ASP A 63 3.98 10.78 6.21
N LEU A 64 4.40 9.68 5.57
CA LEU A 64 4.88 9.68 4.18
C LEU A 64 3.77 9.88 3.15
N PHE A 65 2.51 9.61 3.50
CA PHE A 65 1.34 9.88 2.66
C PHE A 65 0.70 11.25 2.95
N GLY A 66 1.41 12.16 3.64
CA GLY A 66 0.94 13.52 3.91
C GLY A 66 0.18 13.67 5.23
N GLY A 67 0.61 12.95 6.28
CA GLY A 67 0.01 13.02 7.61
C GLY A 67 -1.31 12.24 7.75
N ILE A 68 -1.49 11.19 6.96
CA ILE A 68 -2.65 10.30 7.07
C ILE A 68 -2.53 9.49 8.37
N SER A 69 -3.64 9.29 9.10
CA SER A 69 -3.58 8.48 10.31
C SER A 69 -3.26 7.01 10.01
N GLY A 70 -2.53 6.33 10.91
CA GLY A 70 -2.24 4.90 10.77
C GLY A 70 -3.51 4.02 10.67
N VAL A 71 -4.62 4.49 11.22
CA VAL A 71 -5.95 3.88 11.08
C VAL A 71 -6.45 3.99 9.64
N ALA A 72 -6.35 5.16 9.01
CA ALA A 72 -6.72 5.36 7.62
C ALA A 72 -5.83 4.55 6.65
N ILE A 73 -4.54 4.40 6.96
CA ILE A 73 -3.62 3.48 6.25
C ILE A 73 -4.12 2.03 6.35
N THR A 74 -4.54 1.60 7.54
CA THR A 74 -5.05 0.23 7.75
C THR A 74 -6.39 0.01 7.04
N ALA A 75 -7.30 0.99 7.07
CA ALA A 75 -8.56 0.93 6.35
C ALA A 75 -8.35 0.86 4.83
N GLY A 76 -7.43 1.66 4.29
CA GLY A 76 -7.05 1.63 2.87
C GLY A 76 -6.46 0.28 2.45
N TYR A 77 -5.57 -0.29 3.27
CA TYR A 77 -5.00 -1.62 3.06
C TYR A 77 -6.09 -2.70 3.00
N ASN A 78 -6.96 -2.76 4.02
CA ASN A 78 -8.00 -3.79 4.12
C ASN A 78 -8.99 -3.72 2.95
N LYS A 79 -9.36 -2.50 2.53
CA LYS A 79 -10.24 -2.31 1.38
C LYS A 79 -9.66 -2.92 0.11
N ILE A 80 -8.40 -2.59 -0.21
CA ILE A 80 -7.75 -3.13 -1.42
C ILE A 80 -7.48 -4.63 -1.30
N ALA A 81 -7.13 -5.12 -0.11
CA ALA A 81 -6.97 -6.55 0.12
C ALA A 81 -8.26 -7.33 -0.16
N GLY A 82 -9.41 -6.80 0.30
CA GLY A 82 -10.73 -7.34 -0.02
C GLY A 82 -11.02 -7.30 -1.53
N GLU A 83 -10.82 -6.15 -2.17
CA GLU A 83 -11.01 -6.00 -3.62
C GLU A 83 -10.12 -6.96 -4.43
N ILE A 84 -8.88 -7.22 -4.00
CA ILE A 84 -7.97 -8.18 -4.65
C ILE A 84 -8.47 -9.62 -4.49
N ALA A 85 -9.02 -9.97 -3.33
CA ALA A 85 -9.56 -11.30 -3.08
C ALA A 85 -10.75 -11.61 -4.00
N GLU A 86 -11.61 -10.61 -4.24
CA GLU A 86 -12.82 -10.76 -5.06
C GLU A 86 -12.55 -10.55 -6.56
N ASN A 87 -11.56 -9.71 -6.93
CA ASN A 87 -11.31 -9.31 -8.31
C ASN A 87 -10.00 -9.88 -8.87
N LYS A 88 -10.11 -10.98 -9.64
CA LYS A 88 -8.96 -11.62 -10.33
C LYS A 88 -8.21 -10.67 -11.28
N ARG A 89 -8.89 -9.70 -11.90
CA ARG A 89 -8.26 -8.72 -12.80
C ARG A 89 -7.41 -7.73 -12.00
N LEU A 90 -7.92 -7.26 -10.86
CA LEU A 90 -7.18 -6.39 -9.94
C LEU A 90 -5.96 -7.12 -9.37
N LYS A 91 -6.11 -8.38 -8.95
CA LYS A 91 -5.00 -9.22 -8.47
C LYS A 91 -3.86 -9.32 -9.48
N ARG A 92 -4.17 -9.59 -10.76
CA ARG A 92 -3.17 -9.64 -11.84
C ARG A 92 -2.48 -8.29 -12.05
N LYS A 93 -3.23 -7.18 -12.00
CA LYS A 93 -2.65 -5.83 -12.11
C LYS A 93 -1.70 -5.53 -10.95
N VAL A 94 -2.09 -5.83 -9.71
CA VAL A 94 -1.26 -5.62 -8.52
C VAL A 94 0.02 -6.46 -8.61
N ALA A 95 -0.07 -7.72 -9.04
CA ALA A 95 1.12 -8.56 -9.25
C ALA A 95 2.06 -7.97 -10.31
N LYS A 96 1.51 -7.42 -11.41
CA LYS A 96 2.29 -6.74 -12.46
C LYS A 96 2.99 -5.48 -11.94
N ILE A 97 2.27 -4.64 -11.20
CA ILE A 97 2.82 -3.43 -10.57
C ILE A 97 3.94 -3.81 -9.59
N ARG A 98 3.70 -4.81 -8.73
CA ARG A 98 4.69 -5.33 -7.79
C ARG A 98 5.95 -5.82 -8.49
N ALA A 99 5.81 -6.61 -9.56
CA ALA A 99 6.94 -7.08 -10.35
C ALA A 99 7.74 -5.92 -10.94
N ARG A 100 7.09 -4.86 -11.45
CA ARG A 100 7.79 -3.67 -11.94
C ARG A 100 8.50 -2.88 -10.86
N ILE A 101 7.97 -2.85 -9.64
CA ILE A 101 8.61 -2.14 -8.52
C ILE A 101 9.87 -2.88 -8.05
N VAL A 102 9.83 -4.22 -8.01
CA VAL A 102 10.91 -5.06 -7.48
C VAL A 102 11.98 -5.40 -8.52
N ASN A 103 11.63 -5.50 -9.80
CA ASN A 103 12.54 -5.88 -10.88
C ASN A 103 13.28 -4.67 -11.49
N ILE A 104 13.57 -3.67 -10.66
CA ILE A 104 14.39 -2.49 -11.00
C ILE A 104 15.72 -2.60 -10.28
#